data_AF-A0A0T5ZKN1-F1
#
_entry.id   AF-A0A0T5ZKN1-F1
#
_cell.length_a   1.000
_cell.length_b   1.000
_cell.length_c   1.000
_cell.angle_alpha   90.00
_cell.angle_beta   90.00
_cell.angle_gamma   90.00
#
_symmetry.space_group_name_H-M   'P 1'
#
loop_
_entity.id
_entity.type
_entity.pdbx_description
1 polymer ?
#
loop_
_entity_poly.entity_id
_entity_poly.type
_entity_poly.pdbx_seq_one_letter_code
_entity_poly.pdbx_strand_id
1 'polypeptide(L)'
;MSQGRDPAAAARAEFRAILAEKGHAVENARRAVDRLEAGFADGSLHRTPFIDQAIRDLMAALDQEAGQKLGGKSAEASRFILRAIDRALEEA
;
A
#
# COMPACT_ATOMS: atom_id res chain seq x y z
N MET A 1 -32.95 -0.18 0.57
CA MET A 1 -31.75 -0.66 1.29
C MET A 1 -30.58 -0.57 0.32
N SER A 2 -29.90 0.58 0.24
CA SER A 2 -28.66 0.70 -0.54
C SER A 2 -27.50 0.41 0.39
N GLN A 3 -27.13 -0.86 0.53
CA GLN A 3 -25.75 -1.18 0.93
C GLN A 3 -24.86 -1.04 -0.31
N GLY A 4 -24.76 0.20 -0.82
CA GLY A 4 -23.73 0.55 -1.77
C GLY A 4 -22.44 0.68 -0.98
N ARG A 5 -21.63 -0.37 -0.93
CA ARG A 5 -20.27 -0.25 -0.40
C ARG A 5 -19.56 0.74 -1.31
N ASP A 6 -19.22 1.90 -0.77
CA ASP A 6 -18.42 2.90 -1.48
C ASP A 6 -17.14 2.20 -2.00
N PRO A 7 -16.88 2.19 -3.32
CA PRO A 7 -15.79 1.40 -3.89
C PRO A 7 -14.42 1.87 -3.38
N ALA A 8 -14.28 3.16 -3.10
CA ALA A 8 -13.07 3.70 -2.50
C ALA A 8 -12.87 3.21 -1.06
N ALA A 9 -13.93 3.17 -0.25
CA ALA A 9 -13.90 2.61 1.10
C ALA A 9 -13.62 1.11 1.10
N ALA A 10 -14.14 0.36 0.12
CA ALA A 10 -13.83 -1.06 -0.07
C ALA A 10 -12.33 -1.25 -0.34
N ALA A 11 -11.78 -0.48 -1.27
CA ALA A 11 -10.39 -0.55 -1.64
C ALA A 11 -9.44 -0.21 -0.49
N ARG A 12 -9.76 0.84 0.26
CA ARG A 12 -9.02 1.21 1.47
C ARG A 12 -9.10 0.13 2.55
N ALA A 13 -10.27 -0.48 2.77
CA ALA A 13 -10.42 -1.55 3.75
C ALA A 13 -9.61 -2.80 3.39
N GLU A 14 -9.62 -3.20 2.11
CA GLU A 14 -8.83 -4.32 1.60
C GLU A 14 -7.32 -4.05 1.72
N PHE A 15 -6.88 -2.83 1.38
CA PHE A 15 -5.51 -2.40 1.58
C PHE A 15 -5.09 -2.50 3.07
N ARG A 16 -5.90 -1.96 3.99
CA ARG A 16 -5.61 -2.05 5.45
C ARG A 16 -5.59 -3.48 5.97
N ALA A 17 -6.42 -4.36 5.41
CA ALA A 17 -6.43 -5.77 5.78
C ALA A 17 -5.07 -6.43 5.47
N ILE A 18 -4.48 -6.15 4.30
CA ILE A 18 -3.15 -6.64 3.92
C ILE A 18 -2.08 -6.12 4.89
N LEU A 19 -2.13 -4.83 5.25
CA LEU A 19 -1.19 -4.21 6.21
C LEU A 19 -1.27 -4.83 7.61
N ALA A 20 -2.43 -5.37 7.99
CA ALA A 20 -2.66 -5.99 9.30
C ALA A 20 -2.20 -7.46 9.37
N GLU A 21 -1.90 -8.09 8.23
CA GLU A 21 -1.41 -9.47 8.18
C GLU A 21 -0.04 -9.59 8.89
N LYS A 22 0.13 -10.65 9.69
CA LYS A 22 1.35 -10.92 10.45
C LYS A 22 2.34 -11.74 9.63
N GLY A 23 3.64 -11.50 9.83
CA GLY A 23 4.70 -12.18 9.08
C GLY A 23 4.81 -11.66 7.64
N HIS A 24 5.79 -12.17 6.89
CA HIS A 24 5.94 -11.91 5.44
C HIS A 24 5.83 -10.43 5.02
N ALA A 25 6.47 -9.51 5.76
CA ALA A 25 6.30 -8.06 5.56
C ALA A 25 6.52 -7.60 4.11
N VAL A 26 7.52 -8.17 3.42
CA VAL A 26 7.83 -7.86 2.00
C VAL A 26 6.71 -8.33 1.07
N GLU A 27 6.18 -9.54 1.29
CA GLU A 27 5.07 -10.08 0.48
C GLU A 27 3.79 -9.27 0.71
N ASN A 28 3.50 -8.92 1.97
CA ASN A 28 2.35 -8.09 2.30
C ASN A 28 2.47 -6.71 1.65
N ALA A 29 3.67 -6.12 1.63
CA ALA A 29 3.91 -4.85 0.96
C ALA A 29 3.72 -4.95 -0.57
N ARG A 30 4.16 -6.03 -1.21
CA ARG A 30 3.93 -6.29 -2.65
C ARG A 30 2.45 -6.42 -2.96
N ARG A 31 1.73 -7.24 -2.21
CA ARG A 31 0.26 -7.38 -2.31
C ARG A 31 -0.47 -6.07 -2.08
N ALA A 32 0.03 -5.25 -1.16
CA ALA A 32 -0.53 -3.93 -0.89
C ALA A 32 -0.36 -3.00 -2.11
N VAL A 33 0.80 -3.03 -2.78
CA VAL A 33 1.02 -2.30 -4.05
C VAL A 33 0.07 -2.81 -5.14
N ASP A 34 -0.03 -4.12 -5.34
CA ASP A 34 -0.97 -4.69 -6.32
C ASP A 34 -2.41 -4.23 -6.07
N ARG A 35 -2.81 -4.15 -4.79
CA ARG A 35 -4.15 -3.66 -4.43
C ARG A 35 -4.34 -2.18 -4.73
N LEU A 36 -3.32 -1.36 -4.51
CA LEU A 36 -3.36 0.06 -4.87
C LEU A 36 -3.47 0.24 -6.38
N GLU A 37 -2.63 -0.46 -7.15
CA GLU A 37 -2.64 -0.44 -8.62
C GLU A 37 -4.00 -0.84 -9.18
N ALA A 38 -4.61 -1.91 -8.67
CA ALA A 38 -5.96 -2.31 -9.04
C ALA A 38 -6.99 -1.21 -8.77
N GLY A 39 -6.90 -0.54 -7.62
CA GLY A 39 -7.80 0.55 -7.25
C GLY A 39 -7.63 1.81 -8.11
N PHE A 40 -6.40 2.11 -8.55
CA PHE A 40 -6.18 3.20 -9.50
C PHE A 40 -6.69 2.84 -10.90
N ALA A 41 -6.53 1.59 -11.32
CA ALA A 41 -6.95 1.12 -12.64
C ALA A 41 -8.48 1.07 -12.79
N ASP A 42 -9.19 0.67 -11.73
CA ASP A 42 -10.66 0.61 -11.72
C ASP A 42 -11.34 1.94 -11.33
N GLY A 43 -10.55 2.95 -10.94
CA GLY A 43 -11.02 4.27 -10.53
C GLY A 43 -11.60 4.34 -9.12
N SER A 44 -11.48 3.28 -8.31
CA SER A 44 -11.89 3.31 -6.90
C SER A 44 -10.93 4.11 -6.02
N LEU A 45 -9.67 4.29 -6.43
CA LEU A 45 -8.69 5.13 -5.76
C LEU A 45 -8.17 6.21 -6.72
N HIS A 46 -7.80 7.36 -6.15
CA HIS A 46 -7.22 8.47 -6.91
C HIS A 46 -5.72 8.57 -6.65
N ARG A 47 -4.94 8.68 -7.73
CA ARG A 47 -3.52 9.02 -7.62
C ARG A 47 -3.36 10.49 -7.26
N THR A 48 -2.39 10.75 -6.39
CA THR A 48 -1.88 12.10 -6.12
C THR A 48 -0.36 12.08 -6.31
N PRO A 49 0.28 13.25 -6.58
CA PRO A 49 1.73 13.31 -6.71
C PRO A 49 2.48 12.72 -5.51
N PHE A 50 1.91 12.87 -4.30
CA PHE A 50 2.44 12.28 -3.08
C PHE A 50 2.36 10.74 -3.10
N ILE A 51 1.19 10.19 -3.43
CA ILE A 51 0.98 8.73 -3.50
C ILE A 51 1.90 8.11 -4.56
N ASP A 52 2.04 8.74 -5.73
CA ASP A 52 2.96 8.30 -6.78
C ASP A 52 4.42 8.24 -6.30
N GLN A 53 4.87 9.25 -5.57
CA GLN A 53 6.23 9.27 -5.02
C GLN A 53 6.40 8.18 -3.94
N ALA A 54 5.44 8.07 -3.03
CA ALA A 54 5.48 7.07 -1.97
C ALA A 54 5.51 5.63 -2.52
N ILE A 55 4.77 5.33 -3.60
CA ILE A 55 4.82 4.02 -4.27
C ILE A 55 6.21 3.78 -4.87
N ARG A 56 6.83 4.77 -5.52
CA ARG A 56 8.20 4.63 -6.05
C ARG A 56 9.21 4.34 -4.95
N ASP A 57 9.14 5.06 -3.83
CA ASP A 57 10.03 4.87 -2.69
C ASP A 57 9.84 3.49 -2.05
N LEU A 58 8.58 3.02 -1.97
CA LEU A 58 8.25 1.67 -1.50
C LEU A 58 8.84 0.60 -2.41
N MET A 59 8.68 0.71 -3.74
CA MET A 59 9.24 -0.26 -4.67
C MET A 59 10.77 -0.32 -4.56
N ALA A 60 11.44 0.83 -4.42
CA ALA A 60 12.88 0.90 -4.22
C ALA A 60 13.33 0.25 -2.90
N ALA A 61 12.54 0.37 -1.82
CA ALA A 61 12.80 -0.32 -0.56
C ALA A 61 12.64 -1.85 -0.70
N LEU A 62 11.58 -2.29 -1.37
CA LEU A 62 11.29 -3.72 -1.58
C LEU A 62 12.32 -4.42 -2.49
N ASP A 63 12.90 -3.71 -3.45
CA ASP A 63 13.96 -4.23 -4.33
C ASP A 63 15.29 -4.40 -3.57
N GLN A 64 15.61 -3.47 -2.67
CA GLN A 64 16.79 -3.56 -1.80
C GLN A 64 16.73 -4.75 -0.84
N GLU A 65 15.56 -5.15 -0.35
CA GLU A 65 15.38 -6.38 0.45
C GLU A 65 15.58 -7.66 -0.34
N ALA A 66 15.29 -7.66 -1.65
CA ALA A 66 15.56 -8.82 -2.50
C ALA A 66 17.06 -9.00 -2.76
N GLY A 67 17.82 -7.90 -2.78
CA GLY A 67 19.27 -7.89 -3.08
C GLY A 67 20.19 -8.08 -1.88
N GLN A 68 19.74 -7.85 -0.64
CA GLN A 68 20.57 -8.04 0.56
C GLN A 68 19.77 -8.65 1.73
N LYS A 69 20.44 -9.44 2.58
CA LYS A 69 19.98 -9.79 3.94
C LYS A 69 19.96 -8.56 4.88
N LEU A 70 19.34 -7.45 4.45
CA LEU A 70 19.13 -6.27 5.28
C LEU A 70 17.91 -6.50 6.17
N GLY A 71 18.10 -7.32 7.20
CA GLY A 71 17.11 -7.53 8.24
C GLY A 71 16.68 -6.21 8.90
N GLY A 72 15.37 -6.01 9.02
CA GLY A 72 14.74 -5.04 9.92
C GLY A 72 14.52 -3.63 9.36
N LYS A 73 15.53 -2.98 8.78
CA LYS A 73 15.43 -1.55 8.41
C LYS A 73 14.48 -1.28 7.23
N SER A 74 14.52 -2.13 6.20
CA SER A 74 13.69 -1.93 5.02
C SER A 74 12.23 -2.35 5.25
N ALA A 75 12.00 -3.39 6.05
CA ALA A 75 10.66 -3.75 6.50
C ALA A 75 9.98 -2.63 7.31
N GLU A 76 10.74 -1.94 8.18
CA GLU A 76 10.24 -0.75 8.89
C GLU A 76 9.97 0.41 7.93
N ALA A 77 10.88 0.71 6.99
CA ALA A 77 10.65 1.76 5.99
C ALA A 77 9.39 1.49 5.17
N SER A 78 9.18 0.25 4.72
CA SER A 78 7.99 -0.17 3.98
C SER A 78 6.71 0.07 4.80
N ARG A 79 6.72 -0.23 6.10
CA ARG A 79 5.58 0.05 7.00
C ARG A 79 5.27 1.54 7.12
N PHE A 80 6.30 2.37 7.29
CA PHE A 80 6.11 3.82 7.38
C PHE A 80 5.51 4.39 6.08
N ILE A 81 6.04 3.97 4.93
CA ILE A 81 5.55 4.43 3.62
C ILE A 81 4.11 3.98 3.38
N LEU A 82 3.79 2.71 3.65
CA LEU A 82 2.42 2.17 3.50
C LEU A 82 1.41 2.89 4.41
N ARG A 83 1.80 3.28 5.62
CA ARG A 83 0.95 4.09 6.52
C ARG A 83 0.73 5.49 6.00
N ALA A 84 1.75 6.10 5.39
CA ALA A 84 1.62 7.41 4.78
C ALA A 84 0.67 7.37 3.57
N ILE A 85 0.71 6.30 2.77
CA ILE A 85 -0.23 6.05 1.67
C ILE A 85 -1.66 5.87 2.20
N ASP A 86 -1.88 5.04 3.23
CA ASP A 86 -3.21 4.86 3.86
C ASP A 86 -3.81 6.22 4.26
N ARG A 87 -3.00 7.09 4.89
CA ARG A 87 -3.44 8.40 5.31
C ARG A 87 -3.79 9.31 4.13
N ALA A 88 -2.95 9.34 3.10
CA ALA A 88 -3.21 10.15 1.91
C ALA A 88 -4.47 9.71 1.15
N LEU A 89 -4.78 8.40 1.13
CA LEU A 89 -6.00 7.87 0.54
C LEU A 89 -7.28 8.24 1.30
N GLU A 90 -7.19 8.50 2.61
CA GLU A 90 -8.32 9.01 3.40
C GLU A 90 -8.58 10.51 3.17
N GLU A 91 -7.57 11.25 2.72
CA GLU A 91 -7.63 12.71 2.52
C GLU A 91 -7.94 13.12 1.07
N ALA A 92 -7.83 12.18 0.12
CA ALA A 92 -8.11 12.36 -1.31
C ALA A 92 -9.59 12.13 -1.65
#